data_AF-A0ABC8RFB8-F1
#
_entry.id   AF-A0ABC8RFB8-F1
#
_cell.length_a   1.000
_cell.length_b   1.000
_cell.length_c   1.000
_cell.angle_alpha   90.00
_cell.angle_beta   90.00
_cell.angle_gamma   90.00
#
_symmetry.space_group_name_H-M   'P 1'
#
loop_
_entity.id
_entity.type
_entity.pdbx_description
1 polymer ?
#
loop_
_entity_poly.entity_id
_entity_poly.type
_entity_poly.pdbx_seq_one_letter_code
_entity_poly.pdbx_strand_id
1 'polypeptide(L)'
;MSHADTCDVLEAASYGSDAKEITQEEKPSTSKENLYRNWPLMSSIIVYCVFSLHDMAYTEIFSLWAESPRKLGGLSYSTDDVGEVLAISGFGLLVFQLFLYPFVERFLGPIMVSRAAGVLTIPLLTSYHYIAMLSGFSLSLLLNFASVLKNVLSVSIITGMFILQNNAVDQHQRGAANGIAMTAMSLFKAAGPAGGGAL
;
A
#
# COMPACT_ATOMS: atom_id res chain seq x y z
N MET A 1 -13.08 -76.61 -29.33
CA MET A 1 -12.90 -75.53 -28.34
C MET A 1 -11.83 -74.60 -28.89
N SER A 2 -11.91 -73.28 -28.94
CA SER A 2 -12.96 -72.27 -28.76
C SER A 2 -12.21 -70.93 -28.90
N HIS A 3 -12.78 -69.96 -29.63
CA HIS A 3 -12.59 -68.50 -29.53
C HIS A 3 -11.20 -67.83 -29.71
N ALA A 4 -11.20 -66.83 -30.60
CA ALA A 4 -10.59 -65.49 -30.58
C ALA A 4 -9.32 -65.23 -29.75
N ASP A 5 -8.36 -64.48 -30.32
CA ASP A 5 -8.04 -63.08 -29.98
C ASP A 5 -6.55 -62.72 -30.23
N THR A 6 -6.29 -61.43 -30.43
CA THR A 6 -5.06 -60.68 -30.06
C THR A 6 -3.84 -60.52 -31.00
N CYS A 7 -3.58 -59.23 -31.25
CA CYS A 7 -2.29 -58.51 -31.25
C CYS A 7 -1.30 -58.65 -32.41
N ASP A 8 -1.31 -57.62 -33.25
CA ASP A 8 -0.22 -56.66 -33.45
C ASP A 8 1.17 -56.99 -32.84
N VAL A 9 2.20 -56.79 -33.65
CA VAL A 9 3.22 -55.72 -33.56
C VAL A 9 4.52 -56.28 -34.19
N LEU A 10 5.17 -55.42 -35.01
CA LEU A 10 6.58 -55.48 -35.47
C LEU A 10 6.80 -56.08 -36.86
N GLU A 11 6.84 -55.23 -37.90
CA GLU A 11 8.10 -54.89 -38.58
C GLU A 11 7.90 -53.88 -39.72
N ALA A 12 8.74 -52.84 -39.68
CA ALA A 12 9.40 -52.17 -40.79
C ALA A 12 8.59 -51.84 -42.07
N ALA A 13 8.37 -50.55 -42.34
CA ALA A 13 9.31 -49.75 -43.16
C ALA A 13 8.66 -48.49 -43.74
N SER A 14 9.48 -47.43 -43.81
CA SER A 14 9.34 -46.21 -44.61
C SER A 14 8.31 -45.19 -44.07
N TYR A 15 8.68 -43.97 -43.70
CA TYR A 15 9.47 -43.00 -44.47
C TYR A 15 10.16 -42.00 -43.51
N GLY A 16 11.41 -41.64 -43.79
CA GLY A 16 12.18 -40.67 -43.01
C GLY A 16 11.76 -39.22 -43.22
N SER A 17 12.13 -38.35 -42.27
CA SER A 17 12.97 -37.17 -42.48
C SER A 17 13.16 -36.44 -41.13
N ASP A 18 14.39 -36.06 -40.84
CA ASP A 18 14.79 -35.01 -39.89
C ASP A 18 14.36 -35.17 -38.41
N ALA A 19 15.15 -35.95 -37.68
CA ALA A 19 15.40 -35.66 -36.28
C ALA A 19 16.22 -34.35 -36.19
N LYS A 20 15.55 -33.20 -36.34
CA LYS A 20 16.00 -32.00 -35.65
C LYS A 20 15.81 -32.29 -34.16
N GLU A 21 16.91 -32.54 -33.46
CA GLU A 21 17.00 -32.16 -32.05
C GLU A 21 16.38 -30.77 -31.95
N ILE A 22 15.19 -30.71 -31.34
CA ILE A 22 14.72 -29.47 -30.75
C ILE A 22 15.67 -29.27 -29.58
N THR A 23 16.83 -28.69 -29.87
CA THR A 23 17.56 -27.90 -28.90
C THR A 23 16.50 -26.97 -28.35
N GLN A 24 16.01 -27.29 -27.15
CA GLN A 24 15.38 -26.29 -26.32
C GLN A 24 16.42 -25.16 -26.28
N GLU A 25 16.18 -24.12 -27.06
CA GLU A 25 16.64 -22.80 -26.69
C GLU A 25 16.02 -22.57 -25.31
N GLU A 26 16.73 -23.01 -24.26
CA GLU A 26 16.70 -22.34 -22.99
C GLU A 26 16.90 -20.88 -23.33
N LYS A 27 15.79 -20.13 -23.40
CA LYS A 27 15.83 -18.68 -23.36
C LYS A 27 16.86 -18.32 -22.32
N PRO A 28 17.90 -17.55 -22.66
CA PRO A 28 18.98 -17.27 -21.73
C PRO A 28 18.30 -16.75 -20.48
N SER A 29 18.50 -17.47 -19.37
CA SER A 29 18.00 -17.07 -18.06
C SER A 29 18.20 -15.57 -17.96
N THR A 30 17.10 -14.81 -18.01
CA THR A 30 17.16 -13.36 -17.89
C THR A 30 17.84 -13.14 -16.55
N SER A 31 19.11 -12.72 -16.61
CA SER A 31 19.93 -12.43 -15.45
C SER A 31 19.02 -11.77 -14.43
N LYS A 32 18.78 -12.45 -13.29
CA LYS A 32 17.86 -11.97 -12.25
C LYS A 32 18.30 -10.55 -11.92
N GLU A 33 17.63 -9.57 -12.50
CA GLU A 33 18.06 -8.19 -12.34
C GLU A 33 17.92 -7.89 -10.84
N ASN A 34 19.04 -7.58 -10.20
CA ASN A 34 19.07 -7.48 -8.75
C ASN A 34 18.17 -6.32 -8.33
N LEU A 35 17.03 -6.64 -7.71
CA LEU A 35 16.04 -5.64 -7.27
C LEU A 35 16.66 -4.55 -6.38
N TYR A 36 17.63 -4.92 -5.54
CA TYR A 36 18.37 -3.96 -4.69
C TYR A 36 19.22 -2.97 -5.49
N ARG A 37 19.58 -3.29 -6.73
CA ARG A 37 20.36 -2.42 -7.62
C ARG A 37 19.45 -1.55 -8.50
N ASN A 38 18.14 -1.82 -8.52
CA ASN A 38 17.15 -1.00 -9.18
C ASN A 38 16.90 0.27 -8.35
N TRP A 39 17.62 1.33 -8.70
CA TRP A 39 17.57 2.62 -8.01
C TRP A 39 16.17 3.24 -7.94
N PRO A 40 15.38 3.28 -9.04
CA PRO A 40 13.99 3.75 -8.98
C PRO A 40 13.12 2.99 -7.98
N LEU A 41 13.23 1.66 -7.93
CA LEU A 41 12.51 0.83 -6.98
C LEU A 41 12.92 1.16 -5.54
N MET A 42 14.23 1.12 -5.25
CA MET A 42 14.73 1.35 -3.90
C MET A 42 14.42 2.76 -3.39
N SER A 43 14.52 3.77 -4.25
CA SER A 43 14.12 5.14 -3.92
C SER A 43 12.63 5.22 -3.57
N SER A 44 11.77 4.53 -4.30
CA SER A 44 10.33 4.47 -4.02
C SER A 44 10.03 3.75 -2.70
N ILE A 45 10.75 2.67 -2.40
CA ILE A 45 10.62 1.94 -1.12
C ILE A 45 11.00 2.84 0.07
N ILE A 46 12.10 3.58 -0.02
CA ILE A 46 12.55 4.47 1.07
C ILE A 46 11.49 5.54 1.36
N VAL A 47 10.98 6.21 0.32
CA VAL A 47 9.94 7.23 0.47
C VAL A 47 8.67 6.61 1.06
N TYR A 48 8.30 5.41 0.60
CA TYR A 48 7.16 4.67 1.14
C TYR A 48 7.32 4.36 2.64
N CYS A 49 8.52 3.94 3.08
CA CYS A 49 8.83 3.71 4.48
C CYS A 49 8.69 4.98 5.34
N VAL A 50 9.20 6.12 4.86
CA VAL A 50 9.09 7.41 5.57
C VAL A 50 7.63 7.83 5.72
N PHE A 51 6.84 7.77 4.64
CA PHE A 51 5.42 8.09 4.71
C PHE A 51 4.64 7.12 5.60
N SER A 52 5.01 5.84 5.61
CA SER A 52 4.35 4.84 6.45
C SER A 52 4.65 5.03 7.93
N LEU A 53 5.89 5.43 8.26
CA LEU A 53 6.24 5.85 9.61
C LEU A 53 5.45 7.10 10.03
N HIS A 54 5.38 8.11 9.16
CA HIS A 54 4.61 9.32 9.43
C HIS A 54 3.11 9.02 9.64
N ASP A 55 2.54 8.16 8.80
CA ASP A 55 1.15 7.75 8.89
C ASP A 55 0.85 7.04 10.21
N MET A 56 1.74 6.14 10.64
CA MET A 56 1.64 5.44 11.93
C MET A 56 1.85 6.38 13.12
N ALA A 57 2.86 7.24 13.07
CA ALA A 57 3.10 8.22 14.13
C ALA A 57 1.89 9.15 14.30
N TYR A 58 1.27 9.56 13.19
CA TYR A 58 0.03 10.33 13.25
C TYR A 58 -1.09 9.56 13.98
N THR A 59 -1.32 8.28 13.66
CA THR A 59 -2.46 7.54 14.25
C THR A 59 -2.29 7.36 15.75
N GLU A 60 -1.05 7.12 16.19
CA GLU A 60 -0.71 7.03 17.61
C GLU A 60 -0.85 8.39 18.31
N ILE A 61 -0.22 9.43 17.77
CA ILE A 61 -0.27 10.79 18.36
C ILE A 61 -1.70 11.31 18.39
N PHE A 62 -2.49 11.10 17.32
CA PHE A 62 -3.89 11.53 17.27
C PHE A 62 -4.72 10.87 18.36
N SER A 63 -4.52 9.57 18.58
CA SER A 63 -5.26 8.83 19.62
C SER A 63 -4.89 9.33 21.01
N LEU A 64 -3.59 9.47 21.30
CA LEU A 64 -3.10 10.02 22.57
C LEU A 64 -3.55 11.47 22.80
N TRP A 65 -3.50 12.31 21.78
CA TRP A 65 -3.93 13.70 21.85
C TRP A 65 -5.44 13.83 22.08
N ALA A 66 -6.25 13.02 21.39
CA ALA A 66 -7.69 13.02 21.56
C ALA A 66 -8.10 12.58 22.98
N GLU A 67 -7.46 11.54 23.52
CA GLU A 67 -7.72 11.09 24.91
C GLU A 67 -7.18 12.05 25.97
N SER A 68 -6.13 12.81 25.66
CA SER A 68 -5.44 13.67 26.63
C SER A 68 -6.38 14.72 27.28
N PRO A 69 -6.19 15.03 28.58
CA PRO A 69 -6.96 16.07 29.27
C PRO A 69 -6.94 17.42 28.57
N ARG A 70 -8.05 18.17 28.61
CA ARG A 70 -8.13 19.53 28.03
C ARG A 70 -7.10 20.50 28.60
N LYS A 71 -6.65 20.27 29.84
CA LYS A 71 -5.59 21.05 30.49
C LYS A 71 -4.25 20.96 29.75
N LEU A 72 -4.02 19.88 29.00
CA LEU A 72 -2.83 19.63 28.19
C LEU A 72 -3.07 19.94 26.69
N GLY A 73 -4.22 20.52 26.34
CA GLY A 73 -4.59 20.83 24.96
C GLY A 73 -5.18 19.65 24.17
N GLY A 74 -5.49 18.54 24.84
CA GLY A 74 -6.25 17.41 24.27
C GLY A 74 -7.77 17.61 24.32
N LEU A 75 -8.53 16.61 23.90
CA LEU A 75 -10.00 16.71 23.81
C LEU A 75 -10.74 16.12 25.02
N SER A 76 -10.04 15.30 25.82
CA SER A 76 -10.62 14.48 26.90
C SER A 76 -11.70 13.51 26.39
N TYR A 77 -11.47 12.95 25.20
CA TYR A 77 -12.32 11.88 24.68
C TYR A 77 -12.03 10.57 25.41
N SER A 78 -13.04 9.70 25.50
CA SER A 78 -12.80 8.33 25.93
C SER A 78 -12.18 7.53 24.78
N THR A 79 -11.55 6.39 25.11
CA THR A 79 -11.05 5.45 24.10
C THR A 79 -12.16 4.96 23.16
N ASP A 80 -13.39 4.85 23.67
CA ASP A 80 -14.56 4.47 22.88
C ASP A 80 -14.90 5.55 21.84
N ASP A 81 -14.88 6.83 22.22
CA ASP A 81 -15.13 7.96 21.30
C ASP A 81 -14.05 8.05 20.21
N VAL A 82 -12.78 7.83 20.58
CA VAL A 82 -11.66 7.80 19.60
C VAL A 82 -11.84 6.63 18.64
N GLY A 83 -12.22 5.46 19.17
CA GLY A 83 -12.53 4.27 18.38
C GLY A 83 -13.66 4.51 17.38
N GLU A 84 -14.73 5.21 17.77
CA GLU A 84 -15.83 5.57 16.87
C GLU A 84 -15.35 6.47 15.72
N VAL A 85 -14.58 7.52 16.02
CA VAL A 85 -14.02 8.42 14.99
C VAL A 85 -13.12 7.65 14.02
N LEU A 86 -12.26 6.77 14.53
CA LEU A 86 -11.41 5.92 13.69
C LEU A 86 -12.22 4.95 12.84
N ALA A 87 -13.29 4.36 13.38
CA ALA A 87 -14.16 3.44 12.64
C ALA A 87 -14.90 4.15 11.51
N ILE A 88 -15.48 5.33 11.76
CA ILE A 88 -16.13 6.17 10.74
C ILE A 88 -15.11 6.55 9.66
N SER A 89 -13.90 6.93 10.09
CA SER A 89 -12.81 7.29 9.18
C SER A 89 -12.38 6.11 8.31
N GLY A 90 -12.26 4.92 8.90
CA GLY A 90 -11.93 3.67 8.19
C GLY A 90 -13.01 3.27 7.18
N PHE A 91 -14.28 3.42 7.54
CA PHE A 91 -15.39 3.19 6.60
C PHE A 91 -15.39 4.19 5.44
N GLY A 92 -15.23 5.49 5.73
CA GLY A 92 -15.14 6.53 4.70
C GLY A 92 -13.96 6.31 3.76
N LEU A 93 -12.83 5.85 4.30
CA LEU A 93 -11.67 5.46 3.52
C LEU A 93 -11.97 4.28 2.60
N LEU A 94 -12.68 3.26 3.09
CA LEU A 94 -13.06 2.09 2.29
C LEU A 94 -13.92 2.51 1.09
N VAL A 95 -14.92 3.38 1.31
CA VAL A 95 -15.76 3.94 0.25
C VAL A 95 -14.91 4.73 -0.76
N PHE A 96 -14.00 5.58 -0.27
CA PHE A 96 -13.11 6.34 -1.15
C PHE A 96 -12.24 5.42 -2.01
N GLN A 97 -11.66 4.38 -1.43
CA GLN A 97 -10.76 3.47 -2.12
C GLN A 97 -11.46 2.67 -3.22
N LEU A 98 -12.68 2.21 -2.97
CA LEU A 98 -13.42 1.39 -3.94
C LEU A 98 -13.97 2.20 -5.11
N PHE A 99 -14.42 3.44 -4.88
CA PHE A 99 -15.19 4.18 -5.88
C PHE A 99 -14.49 5.45 -6.40
N LEU A 100 -13.82 6.20 -5.54
CA LEU A 100 -13.27 7.52 -5.87
C LEU A 100 -11.82 7.46 -6.31
N TYR A 101 -10.99 6.64 -5.64
CA TYR A 101 -9.57 6.52 -5.96
C TYR A 101 -9.30 6.15 -7.43
N PRO A 102 -9.98 5.15 -8.04
CA PRO A 102 -9.74 4.79 -9.45
C PRO A 102 -10.06 5.95 -10.41
N PHE A 103 -11.07 6.76 -10.07
CA PHE A 103 -11.45 7.93 -10.85
C PHE A 103 -10.40 9.03 -10.74
N VAL A 104 -9.97 9.35 -9.52
CA VAL A 104 -8.96 10.39 -9.24
C VAL A 104 -7.62 10.02 -9.86
N GLU A 105 -7.19 8.76 -9.74
CA GLU A 105 -5.94 8.26 -10.33
C GLU A 105 -5.95 8.41 -11.85
N ARG A 106 -7.05 8.04 -12.51
CA ARG A 106 -7.17 8.10 -13.97
C ARG A 106 -7.08 9.53 -14.52
N PHE A 107 -7.51 10.52 -13.75
CA PHE A 107 -7.50 11.92 -14.16
C PHE A 107 -6.17 12.64 -13.90
N LEU A 108 -5.51 12.37 -12.76
CA LEU A 108 -4.36 13.16 -12.30
C LEU A 108 -3.04 12.39 -12.39
N GLY A 109 -3.08 11.07 -12.46
CA GLY A 109 -1.90 10.21 -12.40
C GLY A 109 -1.32 10.10 -10.99
N PRO A 110 -0.70 8.95 -10.65
CA PRO A 110 -0.29 8.63 -9.28
C PRO A 110 0.70 9.64 -8.69
N ILE A 111 1.62 10.17 -9.50
CA ILE A 111 2.67 11.09 -9.02
C ILE A 111 2.08 12.45 -8.63
N MET A 112 1.18 13.02 -9.44
CA MET A 112 0.57 14.31 -9.09
C MET A 112 -0.38 14.17 -7.91
N VAL A 113 -1.14 13.07 -7.84
CA VAL A 113 -2.02 12.77 -6.70
C VAL A 113 -1.20 12.68 -5.40
N SER A 114 -0.12 11.89 -5.38
CA SER A 114 0.73 11.78 -4.18
C SER A 114 1.37 13.12 -3.79
N ARG A 115 1.81 13.93 -4.76
CA ARG A 115 2.38 15.27 -4.48
C ARG A 115 1.34 16.23 -3.93
N ALA A 116 0.18 16.32 -4.57
CA ALA A 116 -0.91 17.18 -4.11
C ALA A 116 -1.38 16.74 -2.72
N ALA A 117 -1.52 15.43 -2.48
CA ALA A 117 -1.88 14.89 -1.19
C ALA A 117 -0.86 15.25 -0.10
N GLY A 118 0.44 15.09 -0.38
CA GLY A 118 1.50 15.50 0.54
C GLY A 118 1.46 16.99 0.91
N VAL A 119 1.20 17.86 -0.07
CA VAL A 119 1.07 19.31 0.19
C VAL A 119 -0.19 19.63 0.99
N LEU A 120 -1.32 18.97 0.71
CA LEU A 120 -2.59 19.18 1.41
C LEU A 120 -2.58 18.64 2.85
N THR A 121 -1.76 17.64 3.14
CA THR A 121 -1.61 17.10 4.51
C THR A 121 -1.03 18.14 5.49
N ILE A 122 -0.16 19.05 5.03
CA ILE A 122 0.47 20.08 5.88
C ILE A 122 -0.55 21.08 6.49
N PRO A 123 -1.39 21.79 5.70
CA PRO A 123 -2.40 22.67 6.26
C PRO A 123 -3.46 21.88 7.04
N LEU A 124 -3.76 20.65 6.65
CA LEU A 124 -4.68 19.79 7.39
C LEU A 124 -4.18 19.48 8.80
N LEU A 125 -2.92 19.09 8.96
CA LEU A 125 -2.28 18.88 10.27
C LEU A 125 -2.32 20.16 11.11
N THR A 126 -2.06 21.32 10.49
CA THR A 126 -2.14 22.62 11.18
C THR A 126 -3.57 22.93 11.64
N SER A 127 -4.58 22.50 10.88
CA SER A 127 -5.98 22.72 11.22
C SER A 127 -6.41 22.03 12.52
N TYR A 128 -5.76 20.92 12.92
CA TYR A 128 -6.08 20.20 14.17
C TYR A 128 -5.97 21.09 15.41
N HIS A 129 -5.00 22.03 15.42
CA HIS A 129 -4.87 22.99 16.51
C HIS A 129 -6.10 23.90 16.65
N TYR A 130 -6.70 24.31 15.53
CA TYR A 130 -7.92 25.11 15.52
C TYR A 130 -9.17 24.26 15.81
N ILE A 131 -9.20 23.02 15.32
CA ILE A 131 -10.26 22.06 15.63
C ILE A 131 -10.34 21.84 17.15
N ALA A 132 -9.20 21.76 17.83
CA ALA A 132 -9.10 21.62 19.28
C ALA A 132 -9.79 22.74 20.08
N MET A 133 -9.89 23.95 19.52
CA MET A 133 -10.51 25.11 20.17
C MET A 133 -12.04 25.09 20.10
N LEU A 134 -12.61 24.24 19.25
CA LEU A 134 -14.05 24.06 19.13
C LEU A 134 -14.59 23.15 20.25
N SER A 135 -15.90 23.18 20.44
CA SER A 135 -16.56 22.33 21.45
C SER A 135 -17.89 21.80 20.94
N GLY A 136 -18.34 20.69 21.53
CA GLY A 136 -19.63 20.07 21.22
C GLY A 136 -19.70 19.45 19.82
N PHE A 137 -20.86 19.58 19.18
CA PHE A 137 -21.14 18.94 17.89
C PHE A 137 -20.20 19.37 16.75
N SER A 138 -19.84 20.66 16.69
CA SER A 138 -18.95 21.18 15.65
C SER A 138 -17.54 20.59 15.73
N LEU A 139 -17.05 20.29 16.94
CA LEU A 139 -15.77 19.61 17.14
C LEU A 139 -15.83 18.20 16.53
N SER A 140 -16.81 17.40 16.96
CA SER A 140 -16.93 16.00 16.50
C SER A 140 -17.10 15.93 14.98
N LEU A 141 -17.95 16.78 14.39
CA LEU A 141 -18.16 16.81 12.94
C LEU A 141 -16.89 17.17 12.17
N LEU A 142 -16.20 18.25 12.56
CA LEU A 142 -15.03 18.75 11.85
C LEU A 142 -13.82 17.82 12.02
N LEU A 143 -13.72 17.18 13.19
CA LEU A 143 -12.67 16.22 13.50
C LEU A 143 -12.86 14.90 12.75
N ASN A 144 -14.10 14.39 12.63
CA ASN A 144 -14.42 13.27 11.75
C ASN A 144 -14.09 13.59 10.29
N PHE A 145 -14.47 14.78 9.80
CA PHE A 145 -14.15 15.20 8.44
C PHE A 145 -12.64 15.31 8.19
N ALA A 146 -11.91 15.94 9.12
CA ALA A 146 -10.46 16.08 9.03
C ALA A 146 -9.75 14.72 9.09
N SER A 147 -10.24 13.79 9.92
CA SER A 147 -9.70 12.44 10.03
C SER A 147 -9.95 11.63 8.76
N VAL A 148 -11.17 11.66 8.20
CA VAL A 148 -11.47 11.04 6.90
C VAL A 148 -10.57 11.63 5.81
N LEU A 149 -10.47 12.96 5.73
CA LEU A 149 -9.65 13.63 4.74
C LEU A 149 -8.17 13.24 4.87
N LYS A 150 -7.62 13.20 6.09
CA LYS A 150 -6.24 12.74 6.32
C LYS A 150 -6.06 11.32 5.80
N ASN A 151 -6.95 10.40 6.16
CA ASN A 151 -6.86 9.01 5.74
C ASN A 151 -6.90 8.87 4.21
N VAL A 152 -7.78 9.62 3.55
CA VAL A 152 -7.87 9.68 2.09
C VAL A 152 -6.55 10.16 1.46
N LEU A 153 -5.94 11.22 2.00
CA LEU A 153 -4.66 11.74 1.52
C LEU A 153 -3.53 10.72 1.75
N SER A 154 -3.45 10.12 2.94
CA SER A 154 -2.47 9.06 3.27
C SER A 154 -2.54 7.89 2.29
N VAL A 155 -3.74 7.35 2.08
CA VAL A 155 -3.92 6.20 1.19
C VAL A 155 -3.64 6.55 -0.27
N SER A 156 -3.95 7.77 -0.69
CA SER A 156 -3.61 8.24 -2.02
C SER A 156 -2.08 8.28 -2.24
N ILE A 157 -1.32 8.71 -1.24
CA ILE A 157 0.15 8.69 -1.28
C ILE A 157 0.65 7.24 -1.36
N ILE A 158 0.22 6.39 -0.43
CA ILE A 158 0.63 4.98 -0.36
C ILE A 158 0.35 4.25 -1.68
N THR A 159 -0.83 4.45 -2.25
CA THR A 159 -1.21 3.78 -3.49
C THR A 159 -0.38 4.28 -4.67
N GLY A 160 -0.12 5.58 -4.77
CA GLY A 160 0.81 6.13 -5.77
C GLY A 160 2.23 5.57 -5.64
N MET A 161 2.71 5.33 -4.41
CA MET A 161 4.00 4.68 -4.18
C MET A 161 4.02 3.22 -4.65
N PHE A 162 2.96 2.46 -4.38
CA PHE A 162 2.82 1.08 -4.89
C PHE A 162 2.83 1.03 -6.42
N ILE A 163 2.14 1.97 -7.08
CA ILE A 163 2.14 2.04 -8.55
C ILE A 163 3.55 2.35 -9.06
N LEU A 164 4.27 3.28 -8.44
CA LEU A 164 5.65 3.61 -8.81
C LEU A 164 6.60 2.41 -8.64
N GLN A 165 6.46 1.65 -7.55
CA GLN A 165 7.24 0.42 -7.31
C GLN A 165 6.93 -0.65 -8.37
N ASN A 166 5.65 -0.87 -8.69
CA ASN A 166 5.22 -1.85 -9.68
C ASN A 166 5.60 -1.46 -11.13
N ASN A 167 5.73 -0.17 -11.42
CA ASN A 167 6.19 0.35 -12.71
C ASN A 167 7.72 0.32 -12.83
N ALA A 168 8.45 0.28 -11.72
CA ALA A 168 9.91 0.21 -11.71
C ALA A 168 10.45 -1.21 -11.96
N VAL A 169 9.60 -2.25 -11.94
CA VAL A 169 10.02 -3.65 -12.07
C VAL A 169 9.15 -4.43 -13.06
N ASP A 170 9.75 -5.44 -13.69
CA ASP A 170 9.03 -6.36 -14.56
C ASP A 170 7.99 -7.19 -13.79
N GLN A 171 6.93 -7.58 -14.48
CA GLN A 171 5.79 -8.29 -13.88
C GLN A 171 6.20 -9.55 -13.12
N HIS A 172 7.22 -10.28 -13.59
CA HIS A 172 7.72 -11.49 -12.94
C HIS A 172 8.41 -11.23 -11.59
N GLN A 173 8.91 -10.02 -11.34
CA GLN A 173 9.59 -9.64 -10.09
C GLN A 173 8.71 -8.81 -9.15
N ARG A 174 7.50 -8.39 -9.56
CA ARG A 174 6.59 -7.57 -8.74
C ARG A 174 6.30 -8.19 -7.37
N GLY A 175 6.15 -9.50 -7.30
CA GLY A 175 5.94 -10.20 -6.02
C GLY A 175 7.09 -10.03 -5.05
N ALA A 176 8.33 -10.21 -5.52
CA ALA A 176 9.52 -10.03 -4.71
C ALA A 176 9.73 -8.55 -4.33
N ALA A 177 9.53 -7.62 -5.27
CA ALA A 177 9.63 -6.19 -5.03
C ALA A 177 8.64 -5.70 -3.96
N ASN A 178 7.36 -6.09 -4.08
CA ASN A 178 6.34 -5.76 -3.08
C ASN A 178 6.62 -6.43 -1.73
N GLY A 179 7.18 -7.64 -1.72
CA GLY A 179 7.63 -8.30 -0.48
C GLY A 179 8.72 -7.52 0.25
N ILE A 180 9.73 -7.04 -0.47
CA ILE A 180 10.80 -6.17 0.08
C ILE A 180 10.18 -4.87 0.59
N ALA A 181 9.32 -4.23 -0.20
CA ALA A 181 8.68 -2.97 0.16
C ALA A 181 7.82 -3.11 1.44
N MET A 182 6.97 -4.14 1.53
CA MET A 182 6.14 -4.38 2.71
C MET A 182 6.95 -4.71 3.95
N THR A 183 8.04 -5.46 3.82
CA THR A 183 8.93 -5.78 4.93
C THR A 183 9.66 -4.54 5.46
N ALA A 184 10.20 -3.71 4.56
CA ALA A 184 10.85 -2.46 4.95
C ALA A 184 9.85 -1.48 5.60
N MET A 185 8.65 -1.35 5.01
CA MET A 185 7.59 -0.51 5.53
C MET A 185 7.11 -0.94 6.92
N SER A 186 6.94 -2.24 7.15
CA SER A 186 6.48 -2.75 8.45
C SER A 186 7.51 -2.50 9.56
N LEU A 187 8.81 -2.64 9.27
CA LEU A 187 9.88 -2.29 10.22
C LEU A 187 9.83 -0.81 10.61
N PHE A 188 9.57 0.07 9.65
CA PHE A 188 9.43 1.50 9.92
C PHE A 188 8.15 1.79 10.72
N LYS A 189 7.02 1.17 10.37
CA LYS A 189 5.78 1.29 11.15
C LYS A 189 5.95 0.81 12.59
N ALA A 190 6.74 -0.23 12.84
CA ALA A 190 6.99 -0.75 14.19
C ALA A 190 7.68 0.30 15.10
N ALA A 191 8.42 1.25 14.54
CA ALA A 191 9.01 2.35 15.31
C ALA A 191 8.01 3.46 15.66
N GLY A 192 6.86 3.51 14.99
CA GLY A 192 5.83 4.53 15.19
C GLY A 192 5.30 4.59 16.63
N PRO A 193 4.77 3.49 17.20
CA PRO A 193 4.30 3.47 18.58
C PRO A 193 5.39 3.79 19.61
N ALA A 194 6.63 3.34 19.37
CA ALA A 194 7.76 3.63 20.26
C ALA A 194 8.13 5.12 20.28
N GLY A 195 8.02 5.81 19.13
CA GLY A 195 8.25 7.25 19.05
C GLY A 195 7.06 8.09 19.52
N GLY A 196 5.85 7.70 19.13
CA GLY A 196 4.61 8.41 19.46
C GLY A 196 4.25 8.34 20.95
N GLY A 197 4.53 7.22 21.62
CA GLY A 197 4.29 7.07 23.06
C GLY A 197 5.34 7.72 23.96
N ALA A 198 6.47 8.18 23.41
CA ALA A 198 7.54 8.84 24.16
C ALA A 198 7.43 10.37 24.18
N LEU A 199 6.54 10.94 23.34
CA LEU A 199 6.27 12.38 23.20
C LEU A 199 4.93 12.74 23.86
#